data_AF-X0WNV7-F1
#
_entry.id   AF-X0WNV7-F1
#
_cell.length_a   1.000
_cell.length_b   1.000
_cell.length_c   1.000
_cell.angle_alpha   90.00
_cell.angle_beta   90.00
_cell.angle_gamma   90.00
#
_symmetry.space_group_name_H-M   'P 1'
#
loop_
_entity.id
_entity.type
_entity.pdbx_description
1 polymer ?
#
loop_
_entity_poly.entity_id
_entity_poly.type
_entity_poly.pdbx_seq_one_letter_code
_entity_poly.pdbx_strand_id
1 'polypeptide(L)'
;MAKTKTKSDKTWFREARFGMFIHYGLYSLLGRHEWVMCYERIPKEEYRKLAQRFKPKKRIMSEWTALAKKAGMRYMCLTTRHHDGFALFDTKASDYNSVKTAVGRDLIREYVDACRKAGMRIGLYYSVADWGDQGFVDGPKKNPQGWKRFVKIAHTQLLELMSNYGKIDYLFYDGCPPPKTWGCAALNAEIRCLQPEILISDRCALDEDVAS
;
A
#
# COMPACT_ATOMS: atom_id res chain seq x y z
N MET A 1 4.34 -9.77 -29.04
CA MET A 1 5.40 -8.74 -29.03
C MET A 1 5.72 -8.41 -27.58
N ALA A 2 6.95 -8.64 -27.13
CA ALA A 2 7.38 -8.26 -25.79
C ALA A 2 7.41 -6.73 -25.71
N LYS A 3 6.54 -6.13 -24.90
CA LYS A 3 6.58 -4.68 -24.65
C LYS A 3 7.89 -4.38 -23.92
N THR A 4 8.77 -3.65 -24.59
CA THR A 4 10.07 -3.20 -24.08
C THR A 4 9.84 -2.41 -22.78
N LYS A 5 10.59 -2.76 -21.71
CA LYS A 5 10.55 -2.07 -20.41
C LYS A 5 10.95 -0.61 -20.62
N THR A 6 10.00 0.32 -20.70
CA THR A 6 10.29 1.75 -20.68
C THR A 6 10.93 2.05 -19.33
N LYS A 7 12.21 2.44 -19.35
CA LYS A 7 12.97 2.72 -18.13
C LYS A 7 12.35 3.96 -17.48
N SER A 8 11.83 3.80 -16.26
CA SER A 8 11.22 4.90 -15.51
C SER A 8 12.23 6.02 -15.26
N ASP A 9 11.77 7.28 -15.26
CA ASP A 9 12.62 8.42 -14.96
C ASP A 9 12.88 8.51 -13.44
N LYS A 10 14.05 8.02 -13.03
CA LYS A 10 14.49 8.05 -11.63
C LYS A 10 15.04 9.43 -11.21
N THR A 11 15.12 10.39 -12.11
CA THR A 11 15.78 11.69 -11.88
C THR A 11 15.10 12.44 -10.74
N TRP A 12 13.75 12.53 -10.78
CA TRP A 12 13.01 13.23 -9.74
C TRP A 12 13.26 12.65 -8.34
N PHE A 13 13.37 11.32 -8.22
CA PHE A 13 13.56 10.66 -6.92
C PHE A 13 14.97 10.91 -6.38
N ARG A 14 15.97 10.88 -7.27
CA ARG A 14 17.35 11.24 -6.94
C ARG A 14 17.47 12.71 -6.55
N GLU A 15 16.73 13.62 -7.18
CA GLU A 15 16.73 15.05 -6.83
C GLU A 15 15.95 15.34 -5.56
N ALA A 16 14.83 14.63 -5.36
CA ALA A 16 13.98 14.78 -4.19
C ALA A 16 14.77 14.54 -2.90
N ARG A 17 15.61 13.49 -2.88
CA ARG A 17 16.51 13.02 -1.79
C ARG A 17 15.84 12.67 -0.46
N PHE A 18 14.83 13.42 -0.07
CA PHE A 18 14.25 13.42 1.26
C PHE A 18 12.72 13.36 1.16
N GLY A 19 12.14 12.38 1.84
CA GLY A 19 10.70 12.14 1.87
C GLY A 19 10.22 11.66 3.23
N MET A 20 8.90 11.69 3.41
CA MET A 20 8.23 11.20 4.61
C MET A 20 7.70 9.79 4.38
N PHE A 21 8.00 8.85 5.29
CA PHE A 21 7.29 7.58 5.35
C PHE A 21 6.26 7.63 6.49
N ILE A 22 5.03 7.22 6.22
CA ILE A 22 3.94 7.20 7.20
C ILE A 22 3.39 5.78 7.29
N HIS A 23 3.60 5.17 8.46
CA HIS A 23 2.90 3.95 8.86
C HIS A 23 1.69 4.33 9.70
N TYR A 24 0.51 4.14 9.13
CA TYR A 24 -0.76 4.40 9.80
C TYR A 24 -1.78 3.32 9.47
N GLY A 25 -2.53 2.90 10.50
CA GLY A 25 -3.47 1.79 10.40
C GLY A 25 -4.07 1.46 11.77
N LEU A 26 -4.75 0.33 11.89
CA LEU A 26 -5.42 -0.05 13.15
C LEU A 26 -4.44 -0.24 14.30
N TYR A 27 -3.22 -0.69 14.02
CA TYR A 27 -2.14 -0.81 15.00
C TYR A 27 -1.82 0.50 15.75
N SER A 28 -2.12 1.66 15.15
CA SER A 28 -1.94 2.96 15.83
C SER A 28 -2.83 3.12 17.07
N LEU A 29 -3.97 2.44 17.14
CA LEU A 29 -4.85 2.44 18.31
C LEU A 29 -4.25 1.66 19.49
N LEU A 30 -3.38 0.70 19.20
CA LEU A 30 -2.72 -0.13 20.21
C LEU A 30 -1.46 0.53 20.78
N GLY A 31 -0.88 1.50 20.08
CA GLY A 31 0.21 2.35 20.57
C GLY A 31 1.54 1.61 20.83
N ARG A 32 1.76 0.45 20.18
CA ARG A 32 2.98 -0.37 20.35
C ARG A 32 3.80 -0.43 19.06
N HIS A 33 3.37 -1.21 18.09
CA HIS A 33 4.01 -1.37 16.78
C HIS A 33 3.05 -2.03 15.78
N GLU A 34 3.37 -1.96 14.50
CA GLU A 34 2.58 -2.50 13.39
C GLU A 34 2.60 -4.05 13.30
N TRP A 35 3.56 -4.69 13.95
CA TRP A 35 3.65 -6.17 14.07
C TRP A 35 2.85 -6.79 15.21
N VAL A 36 2.08 -5.98 15.94
CA VAL A 36 1.41 -6.40 17.19
C VAL A 36 0.45 -7.57 17.00
N MET A 37 -0.29 -7.61 15.88
CA MET A 37 -1.14 -8.75 15.54
C MET A 37 -0.36 -10.07 15.47
N CYS A 38 0.83 -10.04 14.86
CA CYS A 38 1.66 -11.21 14.64
C CYS A 38 2.37 -11.64 15.94
N TYR A 39 3.10 -10.74 16.59
CA TYR A 39 3.92 -11.09 17.75
C TYR A 39 3.10 -11.47 18.99
N GLU A 40 1.96 -10.81 19.20
CA GLU A 40 1.06 -11.14 20.31
C GLU A 40 0.02 -12.21 19.93
N ARG A 41 0.09 -12.73 18.69
CA ARG A 41 -0.84 -13.75 18.15
C ARG A 41 -2.30 -13.36 18.34
N ILE A 42 -2.62 -12.09 18.14
CA ILE A 42 -3.99 -11.58 18.29
C ILE A 42 -4.86 -12.26 17.22
N PRO A 43 -5.94 -12.96 17.61
CA PRO A 43 -6.84 -13.57 16.64
C PRO A 43 -7.39 -12.53 15.67
N LYS A 44 -7.46 -12.87 14.38
CA LYS A 44 -7.95 -11.97 13.32
C LYS A 44 -9.28 -11.31 13.69
N GLU A 45 -10.25 -12.08 14.16
CA GLU A 45 -11.58 -11.55 14.47
C GLU A 45 -11.56 -10.56 15.64
N GLU A 46 -10.66 -10.74 16.62
CA GLU A 46 -10.44 -9.76 17.68
C GLU A 46 -9.77 -8.49 17.15
N TYR A 47 -8.75 -8.65 16.29
CA TYR A 47 -8.05 -7.51 15.70
C TYR A 47 -8.96 -6.67 14.80
N ARG A 48 -9.86 -7.31 14.02
CA ARG A 48 -10.82 -6.61 13.14
C ARG A 48 -11.77 -5.68 13.89
N LYS A 49 -12.07 -5.95 15.17
CA LYS A 49 -12.91 -5.07 16.01
C LYS A 49 -12.31 -3.68 16.20
N LEU A 50 -10.98 -3.53 16.03
CA LEU A 50 -10.31 -2.22 16.10
C LEU A 50 -10.85 -1.23 15.05
N ALA A 51 -11.33 -1.71 13.90
CA ALA A 51 -11.89 -0.87 12.85
C ALA A 51 -13.05 0.00 13.36
N GLN A 52 -13.87 -0.51 14.28
CA GLN A 52 -15.00 0.23 14.88
C GLN A 52 -14.55 1.43 15.73
N ARG A 53 -13.32 1.37 16.25
CA ARG A 53 -12.71 2.41 17.08
C ARG A 53 -11.79 3.34 16.28
N PHE A 54 -11.52 3.02 15.03
CA PHE A 54 -10.59 3.76 14.19
C PHE A 54 -11.23 5.06 13.67
N LYS A 55 -10.94 6.17 14.36
CA LYS A 55 -11.51 7.50 14.08
C LYS A 55 -10.41 8.54 13.86
N PRO A 56 -9.72 8.53 12.70
CA PRO A 56 -8.71 9.55 12.38
C PRO A 56 -9.26 10.97 12.42
N LYS A 57 -8.45 11.92 12.89
CA LYS A 57 -8.76 13.36 12.82
C LYS A 57 -9.08 13.77 11.38
N LYS A 58 -10.09 14.63 11.20
CA LYS A 58 -10.62 15.02 9.87
C LYS A 58 -9.58 15.61 8.91
N ARG A 59 -8.51 16.22 9.42
CA ARG A 59 -7.49 16.92 8.60
C ARG A 59 -6.10 16.29 8.70
N ILE A 60 -6.01 15.05 9.19
CA ILE A 60 -4.72 14.42 9.51
C ILE A 60 -3.77 14.39 8.30
N MET A 61 -4.29 14.10 7.10
CA MET A 61 -3.47 14.05 5.88
C MET A 61 -2.91 15.43 5.52
N SER A 62 -3.74 16.48 5.55
CA SER A 62 -3.27 17.85 5.30
C SER A 62 -2.27 18.35 6.34
N GLU A 63 -2.43 17.96 7.60
CA GLU A 63 -1.50 18.31 8.68
C GLU A 63 -0.12 17.67 8.47
N TRP A 64 -0.09 16.37 8.13
CA TRP A 64 1.16 15.68 7.81
C TRP A 64 1.82 16.21 6.54
N THR A 65 1.07 16.50 5.49
CA THR A 65 1.64 17.08 4.27
C THR A 65 2.22 18.47 4.52
N ALA A 66 1.54 19.31 5.32
CA ALA A 66 2.06 20.62 5.71
C ALA A 66 3.36 20.49 6.52
N LEU A 67 3.43 19.52 7.44
CA LEU A 67 4.63 19.22 8.21
C LEU A 67 5.78 18.75 7.31
N ALA A 68 5.53 17.81 6.40
CA ALA A 68 6.53 17.31 5.45
C ALA A 68 7.10 18.43 4.59
N LYS A 69 6.23 19.30 4.06
CA LYS A 69 6.64 20.47 3.26
C LYS A 69 7.47 21.44 4.08
N LYS A 70 7.07 21.73 5.32
CA LYS A 70 7.83 22.60 6.24
C LYS A 70 9.22 22.04 6.55
N ALA A 71 9.34 20.71 6.65
CA ALA A 71 10.61 20.02 6.86
C ALA A 71 11.50 19.96 5.59
N GLY A 72 11.03 20.43 4.44
CA GLY A 72 11.79 20.42 3.18
C GLY A 72 11.73 19.09 2.42
N MET A 73 10.84 18.17 2.82
CA MET A 73 10.63 16.92 2.10
C MET A 73 9.96 17.17 0.74
N ARG A 74 10.22 16.30 -0.23
CA ARG A 74 9.72 16.43 -1.62
C ARG A 74 8.72 15.35 -2.04
N TYR A 75 8.68 14.26 -1.29
CA TYR A 75 7.71 13.18 -1.50
C TYR A 75 7.23 12.61 -0.16
N MET A 76 6.11 11.93 -0.21
CA MET A 76 5.57 11.19 0.93
C MET A 76 5.22 9.76 0.49
N CYS A 77 5.26 8.81 1.41
CA CYS A 77 4.83 7.43 1.18
C CYS A 77 3.94 6.99 2.36
N LEU A 78 2.70 6.62 2.08
CA LEU A 78 1.72 6.22 3.09
C LEU A 78 1.35 4.74 2.92
N THR A 79 1.25 4.01 4.02
CA THR A 79 0.70 2.63 4.04
C THR A 79 -0.75 2.63 3.57
N THR A 80 -1.00 2.16 2.35
CA THR A 80 -2.37 1.91 1.84
C THR A 80 -3.01 0.71 2.51
N ARG A 81 -2.18 -0.29 2.81
CA ARG A 81 -2.51 -1.52 3.52
C ARG A 81 -1.21 -2.09 4.10
N HIS A 82 -1.23 -2.49 5.36
CA HIS A 82 -0.10 -3.15 6.03
C HIS A 82 -0.35 -4.66 6.17
N HIS A 83 0.56 -5.40 6.82
CA HIS A 83 0.48 -6.85 7.01
C HIS A 83 -0.79 -7.33 7.74
N ASP A 84 -1.45 -6.46 8.50
CA ASP A 84 -2.72 -6.75 9.18
C ASP A 84 -3.93 -6.81 8.22
N GLY A 85 -3.71 -6.48 6.94
CA GLY A 85 -4.69 -6.60 5.87
C GLY A 85 -5.70 -5.45 5.79
N PHE A 86 -5.70 -4.49 6.73
CA PHE A 86 -6.66 -3.38 6.72
C PHE A 86 -6.30 -2.34 5.66
N ALA A 87 -7.22 -2.08 4.74
CA ALA A 87 -7.02 -1.10 3.68
C ALA A 87 -7.51 0.31 4.10
N LEU A 88 -6.71 1.34 3.87
CA LEU A 88 -7.04 2.74 4.13
C LEU A 88 -7.86 3.40 3.00
N PHE A 89 -8.39 2.61 2.07
CA PHE A 89 -8.99 3.08 0.83
C PHE A 89 -10.21 2.25 0.42
N ASP A 90 -11.08 2.79 -0.44
CA ASP A 90 -12.32 2.10 -0.83
C ASP A 90 -12.09 1.00 -1.88
N THR A 91 -11.56 -0.14 -1.43
CA THR A 91 -11.40 -1.31 -2.30
C THR A 91 -12.71 -2.09 -2.44
N LYS A 92 -12.98 -2.59 -3.66
CA LYS A 92 -14.07 -3.54 -3.91
C LYS A 92 -13.68 -4.99 -3.61
N ALA A 93 -12.39 -5.28 -3.45
CA ALA A 93 -11.89 -6.64 -3.24
C ALA A 93 -12.12 -7.19 -1.83
N SER A 94 -12.40 -6.32 -0.85
CA SER A 94 -12.67 -6.70 0.54
C SER A 94 -13.58 -5.66 1.23
N ASP A 95 -14.26 -6.08 2.28
CA ASP A 95 -14.99 -5.21 3.21
C ASP A 95 -14.10 -4.59 4.30
N TYR A 96 -12.89 -5.12 4.48
CA TYR A 96 -11.98 -4.73 5.55
C TYR A 96 -11.18 -3.49 5.20
N ASN A 97 -11.87 -2.37 5.15
CA ASN A 97 -11.31 -1.09 4.76
C ASN A 97 -11.90 0.09 5.53
N SER A 98 -11.25 1.25 5.41
CA SER A 98 -11.60 2.46 6.14
C SER A 98 -12.98 3.03 5.83
N VAL A 99 -13.56 2.65 4.69
CA VAL A 99 -14.88 3.12 4.23
C VAL A 99 -16.00 2.23 4.74
N LYS A 100 -15.89 0.92 4.57
CA LYS A 100 -16.98 -0.02 4.84
C LYS A 100 -17.06 -0.45 6.30
N THR A 101 -15.91 -0.61 6.97
CA THR A 101 -15.85 -1.20 8.32
C THR A 101 -15.28 -0.28 9.39
N ALA A 102 -14.90 0.96 9.05
CA ALA A 102 -14.37 1.94 10.00
C ALA A 102 -14.98 3.34 9.87
N VAL A 103 -14.16 4.37 9.61
CA VAL A 103 -14.52 5.79 9.68
C VAL A 103 -15.45 6.27 8.56
N GLY A 104 -15.72 5.46 7.53
CA GLY A 104 -16.57 5.86 6.41
C GLY A 104 -15.87 6.83 5.44
N ARG A 105 -14.54 6.86 5.43
CA ARG A 105 -13.74 7.79 4.61
C ARG A 105 -12.63 7.07 3.87
N ASP A 106 -12.40 7.48 2.63
CA ASP A 106 -11.27 7.04 1.83
C ASP A 106 -10.04 7.88 2.21
N LEU A 107 -9.18 7.31 3.06
CA LEU A 107 -8.04 8.04 3.62
C LEU A 107 -6.90 8.18 2.61
N ILE A 108 -6.80 7.26 1.64
CA ILE A 108 -5.84 7.39 0.54
C ILE A 108 -6.29 8.49 -0.42
N ARG A 109 -7.60 8.68 -0.65
CA ARG A 109 -8.11 9.86 -1.37
C ARG A 109 -7.68 11.17 -0.69
N GLU A 110 -7.97 11.28 0.61
CA GLU A 110 -7.59 12.46 1.41
C GLU A 110 -6.08 12.74 1.36
N TYR A 111 -5.27 11.68 1.37
CA TYR A 111 -3.82 11.76 1.28
C TYR A 111 -3.34 12.24 -0.08
N VAL A 112 -3.80 11.63 -1.19
CA VAL A 112 -3.35 12.02 -2.53
C VAL A 112 -3.75 13.46 -2.85
N ASP A 113 -4.94 13.89 -2.43
CA ASP A 113 -5.43 15.24 -2.66
C ASP A 113 -4.62 16.27 -1.85
N ALA A 114 -4.28 15.95 -0.59
CA ALA A 114 -3.41 16.79 0.23
C ALA A 114 -2.01 16.94 -0.37
N CYS A 115 -1.39 15.84 -0.81
CA CYS A 115 -0.08 15.84 -1.46
C CYS A 115 -0.09 16.67 -2.75
N ARG A 116 -1.09 16.49 -3.62
CA ARG A 116 -1.22 17.27 -4.86
C ARG A 116 -1.35 18.76 -4.58
N LYS A 117 -2.22 19.14 -3.65
CA LYS A 117 -2.40 20.54 -3.25
C LYS A 117 -1.10 21.16 -2.73
N ALA A 118 -0.25 20.38 -2.08
CA ALA A 118 1.02 20.84 -1.55
C ALA A 118 2.17 20.83 -2.57
N GLY A 119 1.98 20.23 -3.75
CA GLY A 119 3.05 20.00 -4.74
C GLY A 119 4.01 18.88 -4.35
N MET A 120 3.56 17.90 -3.54
CA MET A 120 4.35 16.77 -3.09
C MET A 120 4.17 15.57 -4.03
N ARG A 121 5.27 14.88 -4.33
CA ARG A 121 5.24 13.59 -5.03
C ARG A 121 4.60 12.51 -4.16
N ILE A 122 3.86 11.61 -4.78
CA ILE A 122 2.94 10.68 -4.13
C ILE A 122 3.49 9.26 -4.19
N GLY A 123 3.88 8.76 -3.04
CA GLY A 123 4.21 7.36 -2.81
C GLY A 123 3.09 6.63 -2.09
N LEU A 124 2.88 5.37 -2.48
CA LEU A 124 1.98 4.43 -1.83
C LEU A 124 2.77 3.20 -1.41
N TYR A 125 2.71 2.88 -0.12
CA TYR A 125 3.18 1.59 0.38
C TYR A 125 2.05 0.58 0.28
N TYR A 126 2.37 -0.63 -0.15
CA TYR A 126 1.44 -1.74 -0.17
C TYR A 126 2.12 -3.02 0.31
N SER A 127 1.63 -3.56 1.43
CA SER A 127 2.03 -4.89 1.84
C SER A 127 1.29 -5.95 1.03
N VAL A 128 2.01 -6.89 0.42
CA VAL A 128 1.38 -8.07 -0.19
C VAL A 128 0.91 -9.03 0.90
N ALA A 129 1.67 -9.20 1.99
CA ALA A 129 1.31 -10.05 3.12
C ALA A 129 -0.08 -9.73 3.70
N ASP A 130 -0.77 -10.77 4.19
CA ASP A 130 -2.02 -10.66 4.93
C ASP A 130 -2.09 -11.69 6.06
N TRP A 131 -1.78 -11.29 7.28
CA TRP A 131 -1.85 -12.21 8.43
C TRP A 131 -3.27 -12.66 8.75
N GLY A 132 -4.29 -11.96 8.25
CA GLY A 132 -5.69 -12.33 8.38
C GLY A 132 -6.21 -13.23 7.25
N ASP A 133 -5.48 -13.45 6.15
CA ASP A 133 -5.93 -14.33 5.07
C ASP A 133 -5.35 -15.74 5.19
N GLN A 134 -6.22 -16.73 5.38
CA GLN A 134 -5.81 -18.13 5.53
C GLN A 134 -5.10 -18.68 4.29
N GLY A 135 -5.41 -18.16 3.10
CA GLY A 135 -4.71 -18.47 1.86
C GLY A 135 -3.26 -18.02 1.90
N PHE A 136 -2.99 -16.82 2.43
CA PHE A 136 -1.62 -16.34 2.66
C PHE A 136 -0.90 -17.18 3.72
N VAL A 137 -1.54 -17.41 4.87
CA VAL A 137 -0.95 -18.13 6.01
C VAL A 137 -0.58 -19.57 5.65
N ASP A 138 -1.45 -20.30 4.95
CA ASP A 138 -1.18 -21.67 4.52
C ASP A 138 -0.25 -21.73 3.28
N GLY A 139 -0.26 -20.68 2.47
CA GLY A 139 0.53 -20.59 1.25
C GLY A 139 0.02 -21.47 0.09
N PRO A 140 0.65 -21.36 -1.09
CA PRO A 140 0.16 -21.95 -2.33
C PRO A 140 0.22 -23.49 -2.36
N LYS A 141 1.06 -24.12 -1.53
CA LYS A 141 1.19 -25.59 -1.48
C LYS A 141 0.07 -26.23 -0.66
N LYS A 142 -0.21 -25.69 0.52
CA LYS A 142 -1.19 -26.24 1.46
C LYS A 142 -2.62 -25.77 1.15
N ASN A 143 -2.79 -24.56 0.61
CA ASN A 143 -4.09 -24.00 0.26
C ASN A 143 -4.08 -23.29 -1.11
N PRO A 144 -4.02 -24.04 -2.23
CA PRO A 144 -3.92 -23.45 -3.57
C PRO A 144 -5.09 -22.53 -3.94
N GLN A 145 -6.31 -22.89 -3.56
CA GLN A 145 -7.53 -22.12 -3.85
C GLN A 145 -7.57 -20.83 -3.00
N GLY A 146 -7.26 -20.93 -1.70
CA GLY A 146 -7.13 -19.77 -0.83
C GLY A 146 -6.05 -18.82 -1.31
N TRP A 147 -4.90 -19.35 -1.72
CA TRP A 147 -3.82 -18.56 -2.31
C TRP A 147 -4.26 -17.81 -3.56
N LYS A 148 -4.93 -18.49 -4.51
CA LYS A 148 -5.46 -17.83 -5.72
C LYS A 148 -6.43 -16.69 -5.39
N ARG A 149 -7.31 -16.88 -4.40
CA ARG A 149 -8.22 -15.81 -3.94
C ARG A 149 -7.43 -14.64 -3.36
N PHE A 150 -6.49 -14.91 -2.45
CA PHE A 150 -5.63 -13.90 -1.85
C PHE A 150 -4.86 -13.09 -2.89
N VAL A 151 -4.21 -13.75 -3.85
CA VAL A 151 -3.48 -13.09 -4.95
C VAL A 151 -4.44 -12.21 -5.79
N LYS A 152 -5.64 -12.71 -6.09
CA LYS A 152 -6.65 -11.92 -6.82
C LYS A 152 -7.03 -10.66 -6.05
N ILE A 153 -7.24 -10.74 -4.74
CA ILE A 153 -7.54 -9.57 -3.89
C ILE A 153 -6.39 -8.56 -3.98
N ALA A 154 -5.15 -9.01 -3.83
CA ALA A 154 -3.99 -8.12 -3.88
C ALA A 154 -3.82 -7.44 -5.25
N HIS A 155 -3.99 -8.19 -6.34
CA HIS A 155 -3.94 -7.64 -7.70
C HIS A 155 -5.05 -6.61 -7.94
N THR A 156 -6.29 -6.93 -7.56
CA THR A 156 -7.41 -6.00 -7.69
C THR A 156 -7.14 -4.71 -6.90
N GLN A 157 -6.66 -4.81 -5.66
CA GLN A 157 -6.32 -3.66 -4.84
C GLN A 157 -5.22 -2.78 -5.46
N LEU A 158 -4.13 -3.38 -5.94
CA LEU A 158 -3.04 -2.66 -6.59
C LEU A 158 -3.51 -1.96 -7.86
N LEU A 159 -4.32 -2.62 -8.70
CA LEU A 159 -4.87 -2.00 -9.91
C LEU A 159 -5.87 -0.88 -9.58
N GLU A 160 -6.69 -1.02 -8.53
CA GLU A 160 -7.57 0.05 -8.03
C GLU A 160 -6.75 1.28 -7.57
N LEU A 161 -5.65 1.07 -6.84
CA LEU A 161 -4.75 2.14 -6.41
C LEU A 161 -4.14 2.88 -7.61
N MET A 162 -3.77 2.15 -8.66
CA MET A 162 -3.15 2.73 -9.86
C MET A 162 -4.14 3.36 -10.85
N SER A 163 -5.44 3.08 -10.75
CA SER A 163 -6.45 3.59 -11.68
C SER A 163 -7.33 4.69 -11.07
N ASN A 164 -7.71 4.54 -9.80
CA ASN A 164 -8.69 5.43 -9.19
C ASN A 164 -8.06 6.67 -8.56
N TYR A 165 -6.77 6.65 -8.24
CA TYR A 165 -6.15 7.67 -7.39
C TYR A 165 -5.41 8.78 -8.15
N GLY A 166 -5.49 8.82 -9.48
CA GLY A 166 -4.74 9.76 -10.35
C GLY A 166 -3.27 9.35 -10.52
N LYS A 167 -2.39 10.28 -10.91
CA LYS A 167 -0.95 9.98 -11.03
C LYS A 167 -0.34 9.59 -9.68
N ILE A 168 0.35 8.46 -9.64
CA ILE A 168 1.13 7.95 -8.51
C ILE A 168 2.59 7.89 -8.93
N ASP A 169 3.48 8.46 -8.12
CA ASP A 169 4.90 8.59 -8.48
C ASP A 169 5.73 7.39 -7.99
N TYR A 170 5.34 6.76 -6.88
CA TYR A 170 6.10 5.68 -6.27
C TYR A 170 5.22 4.59 -5.65
N LEU A 171 5.50 3.33 -5.98
CA LEU A 171 4.94 2.14 -5.33
C LEU A 171 6.02 1.44 -4.52
N PHE A 172 5.84 1.42 -3.21
CA PHE A 172 6.70 0.70 -2.28
C PHE A 172 6.03 -0.62 -1.89
N TYR A 173 6.60 -1.74 -2.34
CA TYR A 173 6.15 -3.07 -1.98
C TYR A 173 6.78 -3.54 -0.67
N ASP A 174 6.06 -4.39 0.07
CA ASP A 174 6.62 -5.07 1.22
C ASP A 174 5.86 -6.38 1.54
N GLY A 175 6.48 -7.26 2.34
CA GLY A 175 5.89 -8.56 2.68
C GLY A 175 5.60 -9.43 1.45
N CYS A 176 6.42 -9.33 0.41
CA CYS A 176 6.21 -10.02 -0.86
C CYS A 176 6.50 -11.52 -0.77
N PRO A 177 5.56 -12.38 -1.21
CA PRO A 177 5.87 -13.79 -1.47
C PRO A 177 6.86 -13.95 -2.63
N PRO A 178 7.42 -15.16 -2.83
CA PRO A 178 8.31 -15.43 -3.95
C PRO A 178 7.67 -15.01 -5.29
N PRO A 179 8.38 -14.26 -6.17
CA PRO A 179 7.79 -13.53 -7.30
C PRO A 179 6.81 -14.33 -8.16
N LYS A 180 7.20 -15.57 -8.51
CA LYS A 180 6.40 -16.46 -9.37
C LYS A 180 5.08 -16.88 -8.74
N THR A 181 5.00 -16.94 -7.41
CA THR A 181 3.82 -17.47 -6.70
C THR A 181 2.62 -16.53 -6.76
N TRP A 182 2.85 -15.23 -6.90
CA TRP A 182 1.80 -14.22 -6.94
C TRP A 182 1.81 -13.39 -8.22
N GLY A 183 2.57 -13.79 -9.24
CA GLY A 183 2.47 -13.22 -10.59
C GLY A 183 2.88 -11.74 -10.72
N CYS A 184 3.79 -11.25 -9.87
CA CYS A 184 4.11 -9.83 -9.82
C CYS A 184 4.74 -9.26 -11.10
N ALA A 185 5.42 -10.07 -11.91
CA ALA A 185 5.99 -9.60 -13.16
C ALA A 185 4.91 -9.13 -14.15
N ALA A 186 3.82 -9.91 -14.28
CA ALA A 186 2.69 -9.53 -15.13
C ALA A 186 1.92 -8.34 -14.54
N LEU A 187 1.73 -8.34 -13.21
CA LEU A 187 1.09 -7.23 -12.50
C LEU A 187 1.85 -5.92 -12.68
N ASN A 188 3.18 -5.92 -12.50
CA ASN A 188 4.00 -4.72 -12.64
C ASN A 188 3.97 -4.19 -14.09
N ALA A 189 3.89 -5.07 -15.09
CA ALA A 189 3.71 -4.66 -16.48
C ALA A 189 2.36 -3.97 -16.71
N GLU A 190 1.28 -4.45 -16.08
CA GLU A 190 -0.03 -3.81 -16.13
C GLU A 190 -0.06 -2.47 -15.38
N ILE A 191 0.54 -2.42 -14.19
CA ILE A 191 0.73 -1.19 -13.42
C ILE A 191 1.46 -0.12 -14.25
N ARG A 192 2.51 -0.49 -15.00
CA ARG A 192 3.21 0.44 -15.89
C ARG A 192 2.39 0.85 -17.12
N CYS A 193 1.39 0.06 -17.53
CA CYS A 193 0.45 0.51 -18.56
C CYS A 193 -0.50 1.58 -18.00
N LEU A 194 -0.89 1.48 -16.73
CA LEU A 194 -1.75 2.46 -16.05
C LEU A 194 -0.97 3.71 -15.61
N GLN A 195 0.28 3.54 -15.18
CA GLN A 195 1.13 4.59 -14.63
C GLN A 195 2.54 4.49 -15.28
N PRO A 196 2.74 5.02 -16.50
CA PRO A 196 3.99 4.81 -17.25
C PRO A 196 5.25 5.37 -16.58
N GLU A 197 5.11 6.39 -15.74
CA GLU A 197 6.22 7.07 -15.06
C GLU A 197 6.46 6.54 -13.63
N ILE A 198 5.71 5.54 -13.17
CA ILE A 198 5.80 5.06 -11.78
C ILE A 198 7.17 4.45 -11.49
N LEU A 199 7.70 4.77 -10.32
CA LEU A 199 8.81 4.04 -9.73
C LEU A 199 8.27 2.88 -8.88
N ILE A 200 8.86 1.70 -9.04
CA ILE A 200 8.53 0.51 -8.23
C ILE A 200 9.76 0.08 -7.43
N SER A 201 9.59 -0.20 -6.13
CA SER A 201 10.66 -0.79 -5.29
C SER A 201 10.97 -2.23 -5.69
N ASP A 202 12.22 -2.67 -5.53
CA ASP A 202 12.67 -4.04 -5.82
C ASP A 202 12.27 -5.10 -4.78
N ARG A 203 11.54 -4.72 -3.72
CA ARG A 203 11.06 -5.62 -2.65
C ARG A 203 10.20 -6.80 -3.10
N CYS A 204 9.63 -6.75 -4.31
CA CYS A 204 9.00 -7.91 -4.92
C CYS A 204 9.99 -8.94 -5.49
N ALA A 205 11.30 -8.80 -5.21
CA ALA A 205 12.41 -9.62 -5.70
C ALA A 205 12.48 -9.71 -7.23
N LEU A 206 12.07 -8.63 -7.89
CA LEU A 206 12.29 -8.38 -9.32
C LEU A 206 13.27 -7.22 -9.45
N ASP A 207 14.02 -7.18 -10.55
CA ASP A 207 14.83 -6.01 -10.90
C ASP A 207 13.90 -4.84 -11.26
N GLU A 208 13.63 -3.95 -10.31
CA GLU A 208 12.76 -2.79 -10.47
C GLU A 208 13.54 -1.47 -10.33
N ASP A 209 12.87 -0.35 -10.00
CA ASP A 209 13.45 0.98 -10.20
C ASP A 209 14.27 1.46 -9.00
N VAL A 210 13.81 1.18 -7.79
CA VAL A 210 14.38 1.69 -6.54
C VAL A 210 14.83 0.52 -5.67
N ALA A 211 16.13 0.46 -5.39
CA ALA A 211 16.69 -0.49 -4.44
C ALA A 211 16.28 -0.11 -3.00
N SER A 212 15.80 -1.08 -2.24
CA SER A 212 15.15 -0.85 -0.94
C SER A 212 15.38 -1.94 0.10
#